data_AF-A0A842IEI6-F1
#
_entry.id   AF-A0A842IEI6-F1
#
_cell.length_a   1.000
_cell.length_b   1.000
_cell.length_c   1.000
_cell.angle_alpha   90.00
_cell.angle_beta   90.00
_cell.angle_gamma   90.00
#
_symmetry.space_group_name_H-M   'P 1'
#
loop_
_entity.id
_entity.type
_entity.pdbx_description
1 polymer ?
#
loop_
_entity_poly.entity_id
_entity_poly.type
_entity_poly.pdbx_seq_one_letter_code
_entity_poly.pdbx_strand_id
1 'polypeptide(L)'
;MTAPTPSHARNMRLLSQSDQGGRPDGVQLMVHRGYAYVGHIFSKGFSVIDLRDPVNPRAVGFVAAPPNTWNLHLQTHDDLLLVIHNKDMFAQSDMADERAYYKGGVSHHAGGARDWSAGMAVYDIADPEKPRGIGFMKVEGMGLHRIWYTGGRWAYASALLDGFTDYILIVIDMAIPEKPILASRFWLPGMNHAAGEVPDWPQPTGRFGLHHPIVQGDIAYCAWRDACLAVVDVSDRHSPRLMNHIVWSPPFGGGTHNALPLPGRDLLVVVDETVLDHGEDGFKPIWVFDNQIKGRPKSISTFPPPKDRDYHAVGGHFGPHNIHENRPGTFQSETLIFSTWQNAGVRVHDISDPFHPVEVGACVPPPPARMVDPRPNRAAVLHSADVHVDRNGLVYATDFNAGLSVMEYLG
;
A
#
# COMPACT_ATOMS: atom_id res chain seq x y z
N MET A 1 -4.49 -26.46 -18.54
CA MET A 1 -3.37 -25.57 -18.95
C MET A 1 -2.20 -25.88 -18.03
N THR A 2 -0.97 -25.92 -18.54
CA THR A 2 0.23 -26.06 -17.70
C THR A 2 0.39 -24.81 -16.84
N ALA A 3 0.71 -24.97 -15.55
CA ALA A 3 0.95 -23.84 -14.66
C ALA A 3 2.09 -22.95 -15.21
N PRO A 4 2.00 -21.62 -15.08
CA PRO A 4 3.05 -20.73 -15.54
C PRO A 4 4.36 -21.01 -14.82
N THR A 5 5.47 -20.96 -15.55
CA THR A 5 6.81 -21.17 -14.98
C THR A 5 7.31 -19.86 -14.38
N PRO A 6 7.62 -19.80 -13.07
CA PRO A 6 8.22 -18.62 -12.46
C PRO A 6 9.66 -18.43 -12.95
N SER A 7 10.11 -17.17 -13.01
CA SER A 7 11.51 -16.82 -13.30
C SER A 7 12.46 -17.31 -12.21
N HIS A 8 11.97 -17.38 -10.97
CA HIS A 8 12.66 -17.96 -9.82
C HIS A 8 11.63 -18.43 -8.78
N ALA A 9 11.91 -19.55 -8.11
CA ALA A 9 11.12 -20.01 -6.99
C ALA A 9 11.98 -20.80 -5.99
N ARG A 10 11.81 -20.52 -4.70
CA ARG A 10 12.42 -21.24 -3.57
C ARG A 10 11.41 -21.32 -2.44
N ASN A 11 11.10 -22.53 -1.97
CA ASN A 11 10.06 -22.79 -0.95
C ASN A 11 8.70 -22.14 -1.26
N MET A 12 8.45 -21.86 -2.53
CA MET A 12 7.20 -21.31 -3.03
C MET A 12 6.90 -21.94 -4.38
N ARG A 13 5.63 -21.94 -4.75
CA ARG A 13 5.16 -22.42 -6.05
C ARG A 13 4.18 -21.43 -6.65
N LEU A 14 4.38 -21.09 -7.93
CA LEU A 14 3.39 -20.34 -8.72
C LEU A 14 2.31 -21.32 -9.19
N LEU A 15 1.06 -21.08 -8.82
CA LEU A 15 -0.09 -21.93 -9.16
C LEU A 15 -0.77 -21.46 -10.45
N SER A 16 -1.04 -20.16 -10.54
CA SER A 16 -1.73 -19.55 -11.68
C SER A 16 -1.42 -18.05 -11.80
N GLN A 17 -1.80 -17.48 -12.94
CA GLN A 17 -1.81 -16.04 -13.16
C GLN A 17 -3.13 -15.66 -13.85
N SER A 18 -3.68 -14.51 -13.46
CA SER A 18 -4.89 -13.94 -14.06
C SER A 18 -4.56 -12.59 -14.68
N ASP A 19 -5.01 -12.37 -15.91
CA ASP A 19 -4.96 -11.05 -16.55
C ASP A 19 -6.09 -10.11 -16.06
N GLN A 20 -6.89 -10.58 -15.09
CA GLN A 20 -7.98 -9.83 -14.46
C GLN A 20 -9.05 -9.37 -15.47
N GLY A 21 -9.35 -10.23 -16.45
CA GLY A 21 -10.34 -9.94 -17.50
C GLY A 21 -9.82 -8.90 -18.49
N GLY A 22 -8.52 -8.93 -18.78
CA GLY A 22 -7.84 -7.98 -19.67
C GLY A 22 -7.37 -6.68 -18.99
N ARG A 23 -7.33 -6.61 -17.66
CA ARG A 23 -6.85 -5.47 -16.84
C ARG A 23 -5.66 -5.88 -15.96
N PRO A 24 -4.49 -6.19 -16.55
CA PRO A 24 -3.41 -6.81 -15.82
C PRO A 24 -2.62 -5.82 -14.94
N ASP A 25 -2.98 -4.55 -14.87
CA ASP A 25 -2.44 -3.66 -13.85
C ASP A 25 -3.10 -3.94 -12.50
N GLY A 26 -2.37 -3.79 -11.41
CA GLY A 26 -2.90 -3.95 -10.07
C GLY A 26 -1.98 -3.31 -9.05
N VAL A 27 -2.58 -2.68 -8.05
CA VAL A 27 -1.86 -2.11 -6.91
C VAL A 27 -2.35 -2.79 -5.64
N GLN A 28 -3.33 -2.21 -4.94
CA GLN A 28 -3.85 -2.81 -3.72
C GLN A 28 -4.68 -4.07 -4.01
N LEU A 29 -4.54 -5.06 -3.14
CA LEU A 29 -5.22 -6.36 -3.20
C LEU A 29 -5.86 -6.71 -1.86
N MET A 30 -7.11 -7.18 -1.91
CA MET A 30 -7.81 -7.77 -0.78
C MET A 30 -8.47 -9.08 -1.19
N VAL A 31 -8.19 -10.18 -0.49
CA VAL A 31 -8.96 -11.42 -0.63
C VAL A 31 -9.96 -11.52 0.51
N HIS A 32 -11.23 -11.75 0.18
CA HIS A 32 -12.31 -11.90 1.15
C HIS A 32 -13.36 -12.89 0.63
N ARG A 33 -13.68 -13.90 1.45
CA ARG A 33 -14.68 -14.94 1.13
C ARG A 33 -14.50 -15.61 -0.25
N GLY A 34 -13.26 -15.84 -0.65
CA GLY A 34 -12.92 -16.49 -1.92
C GLY A 34 -12.96 -15.56 -3.13
N TYR A 35 -13.04 -14.24 -2.94
CA TYR A 35 -12.97 -13.24 -4.00
C TYR A 35 -11.83 -12.27 -3.74
N ALA A 36 -11.07 -11.92 -4.76
CA ALA A 36 -10.12 -10.82 -4.75
C ALA A 36 -10.77 -9.52 -5.24
N TYR A 37 -10.44 -8.42 -4.57
CA TYR A 37 -10.72 -7.05 -4.98
C TYR A 37 -9.37 -6.40 -5.27
N VAL A 38 -9.19 -5.91 -6.51
CA VAL A 38 -7.91 -5.34 -6.96
C VAL A 38 -8.12 -3.92 -7.46
N GLY A 39 -7.41 -2.96 -6.88
CA GLY A 39 -7.40 -1.56 -7.34
C GLY A 39 -6.49 -1.39 -8.57
N HIS A 40 -6.93 -0.58 -9.53
CA HIS A 40 -6.25 -0.34 -10.80
C HIS A 40 -5.83 1.13 -10.95
N ILE A 41 -4.58 1.36 -11.36
CA ILE A 41 -4.09 2.69 -11.74
C ILE A 41 -4.47 2.99 -13.19
N PHE A 42 -4.11 2.10 -14.12
CA PHE A 42 -4.21 2.36 -15.56
C PHE A 42 -5.58 1.95 -16.11
N SER A 43 -6.15 0.86 -15.60
CA SER A 43 -7.50 0.44 -15.97
C SER A 43 -8.61 1.25 -15.29
N LYS A 44 -8.27 2.07 -14.28
CA LYS A 44 -9.15 3.04 -13.60
C LYS A 44 -10.41 2.44 -12.97
N GLY A 45 -10.26 1.88 -11.77
CA GLY A 45 -11.36 1.28 -11.03
C GLY A 45 -10.87 0.15 -10.14
N PHE A 46 -11.74 -0.81 -9.85
CA PHE A 46 -11.35 -2.06 -9.23
C PHE A 46 -12.01 -3.27 -9.89
N SER A 47 -11.29 -4.39 -9.96
CA SER A 47 -11.81 -5.67 -10.43
C SER A 47 -12.22 -6.56 -9.26
N VAL A 48 -13.19 -7.44 -9.51
CA VAL A 48 -13.54 -8.56 -8.65
C VAL A 48 -13.16 -9.86 -9.37
N ILE A 49 -12.44 -10.72 -8.68
CA ILE A 49 -11.92 -11.99 -9.21
C ILE A 49 -12.37 -13.12 -8.28
N ASP A 50 -13.05 -14.12 -8.83
CA ASP A 50 -13.39 -15.36 -8.13
C ASP A 50 -12.14 -16.24 -8.01
N LEU A 51 -11.73 -16.49 -6.77
CA LEU A 51 -10.54 -17.24 -6.38
C LEU A 51 -10.88 -18.57 -5.68
N ARG A 52 -12.14 -19.01 -5.74
CA ARG A 52 -12.55 -20.30 -5.14
C ARG A 52 -11.86 -21.50 -5.81
N ASP A 53 -11.46 -21.35 -7.07
CA ASP A 53 -10.51 -22.22 -7.75
C ASP A 53 -9.19 -21.46 -7.97
N PRO A 54 -8.18 -21.61 -7.10
CA PRO A 54 -6.95 -20.82 -7.15
C PRO A 54 -6.06 -21.16 -8.36
N VAL A 55 -6.30 -22.29 -9.05
CA VAL A 55 -5.57 -22.62 -10.29
C VAL A 55 -6.28 -22.09 -11.54
N ASN A 56 -7.51 -21.60 -11.40
CA ASN A 56 -8.28 -21.00 -12.49
C ASN A 56 -9.06 -19.73 -12.04
N PRO A 57 -8.35 -18.65 -11.63
CA PRO A 57 -9.01 -17.41 -11.24
C PRO A 57 -9.87 -16.83 -12.36
N ARG A 58 -11.08 -16.37 -12.02
CA ARG A 58 -12.02 -15.83 -13.01
C ARG A 58 -12.42 -14.41 -12.65
N ALA A 59 -12.16 -13.45 -13.55
CA ALA A 59 -12.72 -12.10 -13.40
C ALA A 59 -14.25 -12.14 -13.50
N VAL A 60 -14.94 -11.59 -12.50
CA VAL A 60 -16.41 -11.63 -12.37
C VAL A 60 -17.06 -10.26 -12.37
N GLY A 61 -16.31 -9.22 -12.03
CA GLY A 61 -16.83 -7.86 -11.97
C GLY A 61 -15.74 -6.82 -12.19
N PHE A 62 -16.15 -5.63 -12.61
CA PHE A 62 -15.32 -4.45 -12.68
C PHE A 62 -16.17 -3.23 -12.39
N VAL A 63 -15.71 -2.37 -11.49
CA VAL A 63 -16.35 -1.10 -11.16
C VAL A 63 -15.40 0.01 -11.57
N ALA A 64 -15.80 0.79 -12.57
CA ALA A 64 -15.01 1.90 -13.07
C ALA A 64 -14.89 3.02 -12.02
N ALA A 65 -13.71 3.63 -11.93
CA ALA A 65 -13.54 4.85 -11.16
C ALA A 65 -14.32 6.01 -11.84
N PRO A 66 -14.76 7.02 -11.07
CA PRO A 66 -15.23 8.27 -11.68
C PRO A 66 -14.15 8.91 -12.58
N PRO A 67 -14.53 9.81 -13.51
CA PRO A 67 -13.56 10.53 -14.33
C PRO A 67 -12.44 11.16 -13.50
N ASN A 68 -11.22 11.16 -14.06
CA ASN A 68 -10.02 11.76 -13.46
C ASN A 68 -9.72 11.31 -12.01
N THR A 69 -10.20 10.14 -11.61
CA THR A 69 -10.10 9.62 -10.24
C THR A 69 -9.32 8.31 -10.20
N TRP A 70 -8.45 8.18 -9.20
CA TRP A 70 -7.83 6.93 -8.81
C TRP A 70 -8.58 6.22 -7.68
N ASN A 71 -8.69 4.91 -7.85
CA ASN A 71 -9.19 3.95 -6.86
C ASN A 71 -8.07 2.96 -6.50
N LEU A 72 -6.85 3.46 -6.29
CA LEU A 72 -5.63 2.67 -6.16
C LEU A 72 -5.55 1.85 -4.87
N HIS A 73 -6.31 2.23 -3.82
CA HIS A 73 -6.35 1.53 -2.54
C HIS A 73 -7.78 1.21 -2.12
N LEU A 74 -7.96 0.01 -1.59
CA LEU A 74 -9.22 -0.49 -1.07
C LEU A 74 -8.99 -1.43 0.10
N GLN A 75 -9.95 -1.53 1.02
CA GLN A 75 -9.92 -2.51 2.10
C GLN A 75 -11.30 -3.09 2.37
N THR A 76 -11.34 -4.38 2.69
CA THR A 76 -12.57 -5.12 3.01
C THR A 76 -12.59 -5.57 4.46
N HIS A 77 -13.80 -5.59 5.03
CA HIS A 77 -14.15 -6.32 6.25
C HIS A 77 -15.67 -6.51 6.32
N ASP A 78 -16.15 -7.63 6.86
CA ASP A 78 -17.57 -8.01 6.81
C ASP A 78 -18.14 -7.84 5.40
N ASP A 79 -19.36 -7.34 5.25
CA ASP A 79 -20.00 -7.07 3.95
C ASP A 79 -19.58 -5.72 3.35
N LEU A 80 -18.49 -5.09 3.81
CA LEU A 80 -18.07 -3.77 3.35
C LEU A 80 -16.74 -3.81 2.58
N LEU A 81 -16.70 -3.01 1.51
CA LEU A 81 -15.50 -2.63 0.77
C LEU A 81 -15.40 -1.10 0.78
N LEU A 82 -14.30 -0.59 1.35
CA LEU A 82 -13.97 0.83 1.33
C LEU A 82 -12.98 1.10 0.21
N VAL A 83 -13.30 2.05 -0.66
CA VAL A 83 -12.49 2.39 -1.84
C VAL A 83 -12.14 3.86 -1.78
N ILE A 84 -10.85 4.19 -1.83
CA ILE A 84 -10.41 5.59 -1.85
C ILE A 84 -10.74 6.21 -3.20
N HIS A 85 -11.11 7.49 -3.21
CA HIS A 85 -11.15 8.33 -4.40
C HIS A 85 -10.11 9.44 -4.23
N ASN A 86 -9.19 9.51 -5.19
CA ASN A 86 -8.13 10.52 -5.26
C ASN A 86 -8.03 11.10 -6.66
N LYS A 87 -7.48 12.29 -6.80
CA LYS A 87 -7.10 12.83 -8.10
C LYS A 87 -6.15 11.85 -8.81
N ASP A 88 -6.45 11.54 -10.07
CA ASP A 88 -5.55 10.79 -10.95
C ASP A 88 -4.34 11.67 -11.29
N MET A 89 -3.19 11.38 -10.68
CA MET A 89 -1.98 12.17 -10.89
C MET A 89 -1.26 11.78 -12.20
N PHE A 90 -1.49 10.60 -12.78
CA PHE A 90 -0.89 10.19 -14.06
C PHE A 90 -1.76 10.55 -15.28
N ALA A 91 -3.00 10.98 -15.09
CA ALA A 91 -3.82 11.57 -16.16
C ALA A 91 -3.40 13.00 -16.54
N GLN A 92 -2.46 13.61 -15.81
CA GLN A 92 -1.98 14.97 -16.06
C GLN A 92 -0.77 14.94 -17.00
N SER A 93 -0.78 15.78 -18.04
CA SER A 93 0.27 15.83 -19.08
C SER A 93 1.66 16.23 -18.58
N ASP A 94 1.74 16.83 -17.38
CA ASP A 94 2.95 17.28 -16.70
C ASP A 94 3.56 16.22 -15.75
N MET A 95 2.88 15.10 -15.49
CA MET A 95 3.31 14.04 -14.57
C MET A 95 3.73 12.74 -15.27
N ALA A 96 4.19 12.84 -16.52
CA ALA A 96 4.76 11.70 -17.26
C ALA A 96 6.08 11.18 -16.65
N ASP A 97 6.75 11.96 -15.80
CA ASP A 97 7.96 11.59 -15.06
C ASP A 97 7.64 11.32 -13.58
N GLU A 98 7.87 10.08 -13.12
CA GLU A 98 7.71 9.66 -11.72
C GLU A 98 8.52 10.53 -10.75
N ARG A 99 9.66 11.07 -11.17
CA ARG A 99 10.48 11.96 -10.33
C ARG A 99 9.70 13.22 -9.92
N ALA A 100 8.86 13.76 -10.80
CA ALA A 100 8.06 14.93 -10.49
C ALA A 100 7.02 14.64 -9.40
N TYR A 101 6.44 13.43 -9.38
CA TYR A 101 5.51 13.00 -8.35
C TYR A 101 6.22 12.63 -7.03
N TYR A 102 7.34 11.90 -7.09
CA TYR A 102 8.00 11.39 -5.90
C TYR A 102 8.95 12.38 -5.23
N LYS A 103 9.51 13.37 -5.96
CA LYS A 103 10.44 14.39 -5.44
C LYS A 103 9.88 15.82 -5.48
N GLY A 104 8.67 16.03 -6.03
CA GLY A 104 8.03 17.34 -6.08
C GLY A 104 7.13 17.61 -4.87
N GLY A 105 7.14 18.86 -4.39
CA GLY A 105 6.15 19.31 -3.40
C GLY A 105 4.76 19.38 -4.04
N VAL A 106 3.78 18.70 -3.46
CA VAL A 106 2.42 18.56 -4.03
C VAL A 106 1.54 19.80 -3.78
N SER A 107 2.13 20.90 -3.31
CA SER A 107 1.44 22.14 -2.93
C SER A 107 0.86 22.93 -4.11
N HIS A 108 1.03 22.49 -5.35
CA HIS A 108 0.64 23.25 -6.55
C HIS A 108 -0.75 22.95 -7.13
N HIS A 109 -1.60 22.14 -6.50
CA HIS A 109 -2.85 21.69 -7.14
C HIS A 109 -4.17 22.11 -6.47
N ALA A 110 -4.13 23.05 -5.51
CA ALA A 110 -5.31 23.54 -4.79
C ALA A 110 -6.11 24.67 -5.50
N GLY A 111 -5.83 24.96 -6.79
CA GLY A 111 -6.52 26.00 -7.55
C GLY A 111 -7.11 25.48 -8.85
N GLY A 112 -8.45 25.50 -9.00
CA GLY A 112 -9.13 25.15 -10.25
C GLY A 112 -10.53 24.55 -10.05
N ALA A 113 -11.27 24.40 -11.15
CA ALA A 113 -12.49 23.59 -11.16
C ALA A 113 -12.11 22.11 -10.95
N ARG A 114 -12.74 21.45 -9.98
CA ARG A 114 -12.49 20.03 -9.71
C ARG A 114 -13.34 19.16 -10.63
N ASP A 115 -12.66 18.39 -11.47
CA ASP A 115 -13.24 17.43 -12.40
C ASP A 115 -12.97 15.97 -12.00
N TRP A 116 -12.62 15.74 -10.74
CA TRP A 116 -12.39 14.42 -10.12
C TRP A 116 -13.25 14.22 -8.87
N SER A 117 -13.38 12.97 -8.43
CA SER A 117 -13.97 12.60 -7.15
C SER A 117 -12.89 12.50 -6.07
N ALA A 118 -13.16 13.04 -4.87
CA ALA A 118 -12.22 13.04 -3.75
C ALA A 118 -12.92 12.59 -2.48
N GLY A 119 -12.45 11.52 -1.85
CA GLY A 119 -13.11 10.95 -0.68
C GLY A 119 -12.94 9.44 -0.51
N MET A 120 -13.97 8.82 0.07
CA MET A 120 -14.06 7.38 0.27
C MET A 120 -15.44 6.89 -0.14
N ALA A 121 -15.50 5.97 -1.10
CA ALA A 121 -16.71 5.24 -1.44
C ALA A 121 -16.85 3.99 -0.56
N VAL A 122 -18.09 3.67 -0.19
CA VAL A 122 -18.46 2.48 0.57
C VAL A 122 -19.31 1.60 -0.32
N TYR A 123 -18.92 0.35 -0.47
CA TYR A 123 -19.66 -0.67 -1.20
C TYR A 123 -20.11 -1.77 -0.24
N ASP A 124 -21.34 -2.23 -0.43
CA ASP A 124 -21.84 -3.50 0.07
C ASP A 124 -21.36 -4.61 -0.88
N ILE A 125 -20.73 -5.63 -0.31
CA ILE A 125 -20.18 -6.81 -0.98
C ILE A 125 -20.74 -8.12 -0.41
N ALA A 126 -21.95 -8.11 0.14
CA ALA A 126 -22.66 -9.32 0.54
C ALA A 126 -22.90 -10.28 -0.64
N ASP A 127 -23.10 -9.74 -1.85
CA ASP A 127 -22.92 -10.43 -3.12
C ASP A 127 -21.56 -9.98 -3.73
N PRO A 128 -20.48 -10.76 -3.56
CA PRO A 128 -19.14 -10.36 -4.01
C PRO A 128 -19.06 -10.04 -5.50
N GLU A 129 -19.86 -10.71 -6.33
CA GLU A 129 -19.83 -10.53 -7.79
C GLU A 129 -20.51 -9.22 -8.23
N LYS A 130 -21.30 -8.59 -7.34
CA LYS A 130 -22.04 -7.36 -7.63
C LYS A 130 -21.85 -6.31 -6.51
N PRO A 131 -20.64 -5.75 -6.34
CA PRO A 131 -20.41 -4.67 -5.39
C PRO A 131 -21.38 -3.52 -5.62
N ARG A 132 -22.09 -3.10 -4.57
CA ARG A 132 -23.13 -2.07 -4.64
C ARG A 132 -22.72 -0.87 -3.82
N GLY A 133 -22.53 0.29 -4.45
CA GLY A 133 -22.24 1.53 -3.72
C GLY A 133 -23.39 1.88 -2.77
N ILE A 134 -23.07 2.11 -1.49
CA ILE A 134 -24.06 2.43 -0.43
C ILE A 134 -23.81 3.78 0.24
N GLY A 135 -22.61 4.33 0.13
CA GLY A 135 -22.24 5.57 0.80
C GLY A 135 -21.00 6.22 0.21
N PHE A 136 -20.81 7.49 0.51
CA PHE A 136 -19.62 8.25 0.10
C PHE A 136 -19.29 9.34 1.13
N MET A 137 -18.05 9.33 1.64
CA MET A 137 -17.50 10.43 2.43
C MET A 137 -16.73 11.36 1.49
N LYS A 138 -17.31 12.51 1.15
CA LYS A 138 -16.60 13.53 0.37
C LYS A 138 -15.56 14.24 1.23
N VAL A 139 -14.40 14.56 0.65
CA VAL A 139 -13.45 15.51 1.23
C VAL A 139 -13.15 16.64 0.25
N GLU A 140 -12.70 17.78 0.80
CA GLU A 140 -12.17 18.89 0.00
C GLU A 140 -10.65 18.75 -0.08
N GLY A 141 -10.10 18.72 -1.29
CA GLY A 141 -8.69 18.45 -1.57
C GLY A 141 -8.49 17.49 -2.74
N MET A 142 -7.36 16.80 -2.74
CA MET A 142 -7.03 15.81 -3.77
C MET A 142 -7.72 14.48 -3.53
N GLY A 143 -7.95 14.11 -2.26
CA GLY A 143 -8.64 12.88 -1.87
C GLY A 143 -7.83 12.03 -0.90
N LEU A 144 -8.19 10.75 -0.81
CA LEU A 144 -7.53 9.79 0.08
C LEU A 144 -6.50 8.96 -0.68
N HIS A 145 -5.39 8.58 -0.06
CA HIS A 145 -4.34 7.79 -0.71
C HIS A 145 -4.39 6.32 -0.31
N ARG A 146 -4.36 6.02 0.99
CA ARG A 146 -4.48 4.67 1.56
C ARG A 146 -5.38 4.68 2.78
N ILE A 147 -5.99 3.53 3.06
CA ILE A 147 -6.95 3.35 4.15
C ILE A 147 -6.63 2.09 4.95
N TRP A 148 -6.76 2.18 6.27
CA TRP A 148 -6.78 1.06 7.20
C TRP A 148 -8.16 0.91 7.84
N TYR A 149 -8.78 -0.22 7.60
CA TYR A 149 -10.08 -0.62 8.12
C TYR A 149 -10.09 -2.12 8.34
N THR A 150 -10.19 -2.56 9.59
CA THR A 150 -10.24 -3.98 10.00
C THR A 150 -11.59 -4.34 10.62
N GLY A 151 -12.65 -3.63 10.22
CA GLY A 151 -13.99 -3.82 10.76
C GLY A 151 -14.35 -2.86 11.89
N GLY A 152 -15.60 -2.92 12.32
CA GLY A 152 -16.11 -2.08 13.40
C GLY A 152 -16.33 -0.62 12.99
N ARG A 153 -16.27 0.28 13.97
CA ARG A 153 -16.68 1.70 13.80
C ARG A 153 -15.61 2.59 13.19
N TRP A 154 -14.33 2.26 13.27
CA TRP A 154 -13.26 3.22 12.96
C TRP A 154 -12.44 2.78 11.75
N ALA A 155 -12.27 3.71 10.81
CA ALA A 155 -11.29 3.60 9.74
C ALA A 155 -10.31 4.78 9.83
N TYR A 156 -9.12 4.59 9.25
CA TYR A 156 -8.03 5.56 9.30
C TYR A 156 -7.45 5.70 7.90
N ALA A 157 -7.17 6.92 7.44
CA ALA A 157 -6.67 7.10 6.08
C ALA A 157 -5.65 8.23 5.98
N SER A 158 -4.80 8.15 4.97
CA SER A 158 -4.06 9.29 4.44
C SER A 158 -4.96 10.11 3.54
N ALA A 159 -5.04 11.42 3.76
CA ALA A 159 -5.85 12.33 2.94
C ALA A 159 -5.14 13.67 2.69
N LEU A 160 -5.10 14.12 1.44
CA LEU A 160 -4.56 15.42 1.08
C LEU A 160 -5.73 16.37 0.94
N LEU A 161 -5.95 17.09 2.04
CA LEU A 161 -7.02 18.06 2.17
C LEU A 161 -6.54 19.46 1.76
N ASP A 162 -7.45 20.32 1.35
CA ASP A 162 -7.10 21.72 1.05
C ASP A 162 -6.39 22.39 2.23
N GLY A 163 -5.38 23.20 1.90
CA GLY A 163 -4.61 23.96 2.88
C GLY A 163 -3.46 23.19 3.52
N PHE A 164 -3.34 21.89 3.28
CA PHE A 164 -2.20 21.08 3.71
C PHE A 164 -1.16 20.94 2.59
N THR A 165 0.11 20.83 2.99
CA THR A 165 1.23 20.64 2.07
C THR A 165 1.27 19.24 1.44
N ASP A 166 0.78 18.23 2.17
CA ASP A 166 0.69 16.83 1.71
C ASP A 166 -0.34 16.01 2.54
N TYR A 167 -0.44 14.70 2.27
CA TYR A 167 -1.35 13.78 2.94
C TYR A 167 -1.19 13.80 4.46
N ILE A 168 -2.29 13.96 5.19
CA ILE A 168 -2.36 13.92 6.65
C ILE A 168 -3.12 12.68 7.12
N LEU A 169 -3.08 12.37 8.42
CA LEU A 169 -3.95 11.36 9.02
C LEU A 169 -5.37 11.92 9.18
N ILE A 170 -6.36 11.16 8.73
CA ILE A 170 -7.76 11.37 9.09
C ILE A 170 -8.31 10.14 9.81
N VAL A 171 -9.20 10.37 10.78
CA VAL A 171 -9.99 9.31 11.42
C VAL A 171 -11.42 9.41 10.89
N ILE A 172 -11.99 8.27 10.53
CA ILE A 172 -13.29 8.17 9.88
C ILE A 172 -14.23 7.35 10.77
N ASP A 173 -15.39 7.93 11.09
CA ASP A 173 -16.45 7.24 11.81
C ASP A 173 -17.38 6.51 10.83
N MET A 174 -17.38 5.19 10.96
CA MET A 174 -18.15 4.22 10.18
C MET A 174 -19.40 3.73 10.93
N ALA A 175 -19.87 4.43 11.98
CA ALA A 175 -21.08 4.05 12.70
C ALA A 175 -22.31 3.87 11.80
N ILE A 176 -22.38 4.63 10.70
CA ILE A 176 -23.38 4.48 9.63
C ILE A 176 -22.62 4.35 8.31
N PRO A 177 -22.38 3.13 7.78
CA PRO A 177 -21.61 2.91 6.55
C PRO A 177 -22.16 3.60 5.29
N GLU A 178 -23.46 3.90 5.26
CA GLU A 178 -24.09 4.69 4.18
C GLU A 178 -23.76 6.19 4.28
N LYS A 179 -23.33 6.66 5.46
CA LYS A 179 -23.00 8.04 5.75
C LYS A 179 -21.73 8.15 6.64
N PRO A 180 -20.57 7.68 6.15
CA PRO A 180 -19.30 7.85 6.85
C PRO A 180 -18.96 9.34 7.04
N ILE A 181 -18.37 9.69 8.18
CA ILE A 181 -18.00 11.07 8.50
C ILE A 181 -16.53 11.18 8.93
N LEU A 182 -15.90 12.29 8.56
CA LEU A 182 -14.58 12.65 9.06
C LEU A 182 -14.70 13.05 10.54
N ALA A 183 -14.07 12.28 11.42
CA ALA A 183 -14.17 12.43 12.87
C ALA A 183 -13.08 13.35 13.43
N SER A 184 -11.85 13.23 12.90
CA SER A 184 -10.71 14.07 13.30
C SER A 184 -9.61 14.05 12.25
N ARG A 185 -8.59 14.90 12.47
CA ARG A 185 -7.43 15.08 11.61
C ARG A 185 -6.18 15.17 12.48
N PHE A 186 -5.06 14.68 11.98
CA PHE A 186 -3.76 14.81 12.62
C PHE A 186 -2.68 14.98 11.55
N TRP A 187 -1.75 15.91 11.79
CA TRP A 187 -0.65 16.22 10.89
C TRP A 187 0.63 16.50 11.68
N LEU A 188 1.78 16.39 11.03
CA LEU A 188 3.05 16.81 11.61
C LEU A 188 3.20 18.34 11.53
N PRO A 189 3.90 18.97 12.47
CA PRO A 189 4.15 20.42 12.41
C PRO A 189 4.76 20.88 11.08
N GLY A 190 4.27 22.00 10.57
CA GLY A 190 4.70 22.58 9.29
C GLY A 190 3.80 22.20 8.11
N MET A 191 2.84 21.28 8.30
CA MET A 191 1.99 20.81 7.20
C MET A 191 0.77 21.71 6.95
N ASN A 192 0.26 22.43 7.96
CA ASN A 192 -0.96 23.23 7.81
C ASN A 192 -0.65 24.65 7.30
N HIS A 193 -0.31 24.73 6.01
CA HIS A 193 0.01 25.99 5.35
C HIS A 193 -1.13 27.01 5.41
N ALA A 194 -2.39 26.58 5.31
CA ALA A 194 -3.55 27.48 5.43
C ALA A 194 -3.68 28.11 6.83
N ALA A 195 -3.16 27.46 7.87
CA ALA A 195 -3.05 28.04 9.22
C ALA A 195 -1.77 28.87 9.44
N GLY A 196 -0.95 29.05 8.40
CA GLY A 196 0.31 29.79 8.47
C GLY A 196 1.48 29.01 9.07
N GLU A 197 1.37 27.67 9.18
CA GLU A 197 2.53 26.85 9.55
C GLU A 197 3.62 26.91 8.47
N VAL A 198 4.88 26.92 8.90
CA VAL A 198 6.05 26.89 8.02
C VAL A 198 6.81 25.58 8.27
N PRO A 199 7.09 24.77 7.24
CA PRO A 199 7.94 23.59 7.36
C PRO A 199 9.33 23.90 7.92
N ASP A 200 9.76 23.18 8.95
CA ASP A 200 11.14 23.14 9.45
C ASP A 200 11.67 21.70 9.34
N TRP A 201 11.71 21.21 8.10
CA TRP A 201 12.00 19.82 7.79
C TRP A 201 13.46 19.63 7.36
N PRO A 202 14.08 18.48 7.67
CA PRO A 202 15.48 18.22 7.36
C PRO A 202 15.80 18.19 5.85
N GLN A 203 14.79 18.05 5.00
CA GLN A 203 14.93 18.02 3.54
C GLN A 203 13.99 19.05 2.89
N PRO A 204 14.51 20.10 2.24
CA PRO A 204 13.70 21.11 1.57
C PRO A 204 12.82 20.57 0.43
N THR A 205 13.23 19.47 -0.20
CA THR A 205 12.51 18.83 -1.32
C THR A 205 11.96 17.44 -0.97
N GLY A 206 11.99 17.05 0.31
CA GLY A 206 11.40 15.78 0.73
C GLY A 206 9.88 15.88 0.75
N ARG A 207 9.20 14.75 0.62
CA ARG A 207 7.75 14.67 0.72
C ARG A 207 7.33 14.17 2.10
N PHE A 208 6.71 15.06 2.86
CA PHE A 208 6.31 14.83 4.25
C PHE A 208 4.81 14.48 4.33
N GLY A 209 4.35 13.59 3.46
CA GLY A 209 2.98 13.10 3.45
C GLY A 209 2.84 11.75 4.12
N LEU A 210 1.77 11.56 4.89
CA LEU A 210 1.34 10.25 5.36
C LEU A 210 1.03 9.37 4.15
N HIS A 211 1.79 8.30 4.01
CA HIS A 211 1.52 7.28 3.02
C HIS A 211 0.41 6.34 3.52
N HIS A 212 0.63 5.67 4.65
CA HIS A 212 -0.30 4.68 5.20
C HIS A 212 -0.28 4.67 6.74
N PRO A 213 -1.43 4.72 7.42
CA PRO A 213 -1.54 4.38 8.83
C PRO A 213 -1.87 2.88 9.01
N ILE A 214 -1.18 2.17 9.90
CA ILE A 214 -1.62 0.86 10.39
C ILE A 214 -1.90 0.97 11.89
N VAL A 215 -3.11 0.57 12.31
CA VAL A 215 -3.58 0.77 13.69
C VAL A 215 -3.68 -0.56 14.43
N GLN A 216 -3.00 -0.64 15.58
CA GLN A 216 -3.08 -1.73 16.54
C GLN A 216 -3.64 -1.22 17.86
N GLY A 217 -4.89 -1.59 18.16
CA GLY A 217 -5.60 -1.08 19.33
C GLY A 217 -5.77 0.45 19.28
N ASP A 218 -5.10 1.14 20.20
CA ASP A 218 -5.16 2.59 20.35
C ASP A 218 -3.94 3.32 19.79
N ILE A 219 -3.10 2.64 19.01
CA ILE A 219 -1.87 3.21 18.47
C ILE A 219 -1.87 3.08 16.95
N ALA A 220 -1.69 4.20 16.27
CA ALA A 220 -1.45 4.26 14.84
C ALA A 220 0.06 4.38 14.59
N TYR A 221 0.61 3.40 13.88
CA TYR A 221 1.96 3.42 13.34
C TYR A 221 1.88 3.97 11.92
N CYS A 222 2.33 5.20 11.75
CA CYS A 222 2.09 5.99 10.54
C CYS A 222 3.37 6.11 9.71
N ALA A 223 3.31 5.60 8.49
CA ALA A 223 4.38 5.66 7.50
C ALA A 223 4.33 6.99 6.74
N TRP A 224 5.21 7.92 7.08
CA TRP A 224 5.17 9.32 6.67
C TRP A 224 6.23 9.66 5.61
N ARG A 225 6.34 8.83 4.57
CA ARG A 225 7.34 8.94 3.48
C ARG A 225 8.71 9.44 3.97
N ASP A 226 9.14 10.64 3.56
CA ASP A 226 10.48 11.15 3.88
C ASP A 226 10.56 11.73 5.30
N ALA A 227 9.41 11.96 5.93
CA ALA A 227 9.29 12.19 7.36
C ALA A 227 9.34 10.88 8.19
N CYS A 228 9.51 9.73 7.55
CA CYS A 228 9.77 8.45 8.18
C CYS A 228 8.61 7.95 9.07
N LEU A 229 8.83 7.66 10.37
CA LEU A 229 7.81 7.04 11.23
C LEU A 229 7.25 8.02 12.26
N ALA A 230 5.94 8.19 12.27
CA ALA A 230 5.21 8.82 13.36
C ALA A 230 4.39 7.77 14.13
N VAL A 231 4.48 7.78 15.45
CA VAL A 231 3.62 6.96 16.33
C VAL A 231 2.59 7.88 16.96
N VAL A 232 1.31 7.60 16.74
CA VAL A 232 0.19 8.45 17.12
C VAL A 232 -0.74 7.68 18.04
N ASP A 233 -1.03 8.26 19.21
CA ASP A 233 -2.08 7.81 20.12
C ASP A 233 -3.43 8.19 19.52
N VAL A 234 -4.25 7.17 19.25
CA VAL A 234 -5.62 7.28 18.74
C VAL A 234 -6.64 6.72 19.72
N SER A 235 -6.30 6.60 21.02
CA SER A 235 -7.22 6.20 22.09
C SER A 235 -8.49 7.07 22.08
N ASP A 236 -8.30 8.38 21.97
CA ASP A 236 -9.35 9.33 21.60
C ASP A 236 -9.36 9.55 20.08
N ARG A 237 -10.31 8.91 19.39
CA ARG A 237 -10.46 8.99 17.92
C ARG A 237 -10.85 10.39 17.45
N HIS A 238 -11.31 11.26 18.33
CA HIS A 238 -11.63 12.65 18.02
C HIS A 238 -10.45 13.59 18.22
N SER A 239 -9.38 13.15 18.89
CA SER A 239 -8.20 13.97 19.16
C SER A 239 -6.90 13.15 19.16
N PRO A 240 -6.44 12.65 18.00
CA PRO A 240 -5.18 11.93 17.91
C PRO A 240 -3.99 12.77 18.38
N ARG A 241 -3.00 12.15 19.03
CA ARG A 241 -1.83 12.85 19.60
C ARG A 241 -0.52 12.19 19.19
N LEU A 242 0.46 12.98 18.80
CA LEU A 242 1.80 12.49 18.53
C LEU A 242 2.41 11.92 19.82
N MET A 243 2.82 10.66 19.81
CA MET A 243 3.63 10.06 20.86
C MET A 243 5.11 10.26 20.59
N ASN A 244 5.52 10.05 19.32
CA ASN A 244 6.91 10.14 18.90
C ASN A 244 7.02 10.26 17.37
N HIS A 245 8.09 10.88 16.91
CA HIS A 245 8.44 11.04 15.50
C HIS A 245 9.92 10.69 15.33
N ILE A 246 10.20 9.69 14.49
CA ILE A 246 11.55 9.17 14.26
C ILE A 246 11.89 9.41 12.80
N VAL A 247 13.00 10.11 12.56
CA VAL A 247 13.48 10.46 11.22
C VAL A 247 14.86 9.83 10.99
N TRP A 248 15.00 9.09 9.89
CA TRP A 248 16.26 8.51 9.42
C TRP A 248 16.64 8.98 8.01
N SER A 249 15.82 9.83 7.40
CA SER A 249 16.06 10.43 6.09
C SER A 249 16.32 11.94 6.25
N PRO A 250 17.55 12.44 5.99
CA PRO A 250 18.79 11.72 5.64
C PRO A 250 19.43 10.99 6.85
N PRO A 251 20.39 10.04 6.64
CA PRO A 251 21.07 9.73 5.37
C PRO A 251 20.39 8.66 4.51
N PHE A 252 19.38 7.95 5.01
CA PHE A 252 18.66 6.95 4.22
C PHE A 252 17.65 7.60 3.27
N GLY A 253 17.22 6.88 2.24
CA GLY A 253 16.41 7.44 1.14
C GLY A 253 14.97 7.82 1.49
N GLY A 254 14.47 7.52 2.70
CA GLY A 254 13.09 7.82 3.09
C GLY A 254 12.08 6.96 2.30
N GLY A 255 10.91 7.51 1.99
CA GLY A 255 9.84 6.75 1.33
C GLY A 255 9.20 5.69 2.24
N THR A 256 9.02 5.95 3.53
CA THR A 256 8.33 5.01 4.42
C THR A 256 6.89 4.77 3.96
N HIS A 257 6.55 3.49 3.72
CA HIS A 257 5.33 3.02 3.04
C HIS A 257 4.36 2.26 3.97
N ASN A 258 4.83 1.26 4.75
CA ASN A 258 4.04 0.57 5.79
C ASN A 258 4.79 0.57 7.13
N ALA A 259 4.05 0.44 8.23
CA ALA A 259 4.60 0.17 9.56
C ALA A 259 3.74 -0.91 10.25
N LEU A 260 4.07 -2.19 10.04
CA LEU A 260 3.32 -3.35 10.53
C LEU A 260 3.69 -3.69 11.98
N PRO A 261 2.79 -3.51 12.96
CA PRO A 261 3.02 -3.94 14.32
C PRO A 261 2.90 -5.46 14.46
N LEU A 262 3.79 -6.04 15.27
CA LEU A 262 3.81 -7.44 15.65
C LEU A 262 3.67 -7.51 17.18
N PRO A 263 2.43 -7.41 17.71
CA PRO A 263 2.18 -7.19 19.13
C PRO A 263 2.58 -8.39 20.00
N GLY A 264 2.56 -9.61 19.47
CA GLY A 264 2.93 -10.81 20.23
C GLY A 264 4.41 -10.89 20.57
N ARG A 265 5.25 -10.14 19.84
CA ARG A 265 6.70 -10.11 20.03
C ARG A 265 7.26 -8.72 20.33
N ASP A 266 6.38 -7.74 20.51
CA ASP A 266 6.76 -6.35 20.69
C ASP A 266 7.70 -5.84 19.58
N LEU A 267 7.40 -6.18 18.32
CA LEU A 267 8.17 -5.71 17.17
C LEU A 267 7.32 -4.77 16.28
N LEU A 268 8.01 -4.05 15.42
CA LEU A 268 7.42 -3.26 14.34
C LEU A 268 8.28 -3.45 13.08
N VAL A 269 7.66 -3.87 11.97
CA VAL A 269 8.31 -4.00 10.67
C VAL A 269 7.95 -2.78 9.83
N VAL A 270 8.94 -1.99 9.42
CA VAL A 270 8.72 -0.73 8.69
C VAL A 270 9.37 -0.83 7.32
N VAL A 271 8.62 -0.51 6.27
CA VAL A 271 9.08 -0.62 4.88
C VAL A 271 9.34 0.76 4.33
N ASP A 272 10.55 1.00 3.84
CA ASP A 272 10.82 2.09 2.92
C ASP A 272 10.69 1.57 1.49
N GLU A 273 9.81 2.18 0.68
CA GLU A 273 9.56 1.75 -0.70
C GLU A 273 10.61 2.31 -1.67
N THR A 274 10.95 1.48 -2.67
CA THR A 274 11.64 1.93 -3.89
C THR A 274 10.61 2.42 -4.90
N VAL A 275 10.83 3.63 -5.41
CA VAL A 275 9.90 4.33 -6.31
C VAL A 275 10.55 4.83 -7.61
N LEU A 276 11.87 4.69 -7.75
CA LEU A 276 12.59 5.08 -8.96
C LEU A 276 13.28 3.90 -9.64
N ASP A 277 13.38 3.98 -10.97
CA ASP A 277 14.11 3.01 -11.77
C ASP A 277 15.61 3.03 -11.44
N HIS A 278 16.26 1.89 -11.67
CA HIS A 278 17.72 1.74 -11.63
C HIS A 278 18.38 2.13 -10.30
N GLY A 279 17.61 2.16 -9.20
CA GLY A 279 18.11 2.46 -7.86
C GLY A 279 18.46 3.93 -7.64
N GLU A 280 17.88 4.85 -8.41
CA GLU A 280 18.16 6.30 -8.33
C GLU A 280 17.69 6.97 -7.02
N ASP A 281 16.82 6.32 -6.25
CA ASP A 281 16.41 6.73 -4.91
C ASP A 281 17.23 6.10 -3.78
N GLY A 282 18.30 5.37 -4.15
CA GLY A 282 19.27 4.80 -3.22
C GLY A 282 18.79 3.55 -2.49
N PHE A 283 19.48 3.18 -1.42
CA PHE A 283 19.13 2.01 -0.62
C PHE A 283 17.84 2.25 0.19
N LYS A 284 16.90 1.29 0.08
CA LYS A 284 15.59 1.27 0.75
C LYS A 284 15.46 0.00 1.60
N PRO A 285 15.49 0.11 2.94
CA PRO A 285 15.40 -1.06 3.82
C PRO A 285 13.96 -1.44 4.18
N ILE A 286 13.78 -2.72 4.53
CA ILE A 286 12.73 -3.14 5.47
C ILE A 286 13.38 -3.21 6.85
N TRP A 287 12.97 -2.33 7.75
CA TRP A 287 13.45 -2.23 9.11
C TRP A 287 12.75 -3.20 10.04
N VAL A 288 13.47 -3.70 11.05
CA VAL A 288 12.91 -4.32 12.25
C VAL A 288 13.18 -3.40 13.42
N PHE A 289 12.12 -2.99 14.11
CA PHE A 289 12.18 -2.19 15.32
C PHE A 289 11.78 -3.03 16.54
N ASP A 290 12.53 -2.93 17.63
CA ASP A 290 12.02 -3.21 18.97
C ASP A 290 10.95 -2.17 19.28
N ASN A 291 9.79 -2.64 19.73
CA ASN A 291 8.60 -1.87 20.02
C ASN A 291 7.98 -2.30 21.37
N GLN A 292 8.82 -2.66 22.35
CA GLN A 292 8.38 -2.96 23.73
C GLN A 292 7.77 -1.71 24.38
N ILE A 293 8.41 -0.56 24.18
CA ILE A 293 7.86 0.74 24.52
C ILE A 293 7.14 1.28 23.28
N LYS A 294 5.80 1.12 23.23
CA LYS A 294 5.00 1.33 22.01
C LYS A 294 5.16 2.70 21.35
N GLY A 295 5.44 3.74 22.13
CA GLY A 295 5.70 5.09 21.64
C GLY A 295 7.17 5.39 21.32
N ARG A 296 8.11 4.46 21.51
CA ARG A 296 9.56 4.71 21.34
C ARG A 296 10.26 3.56 20.62
N PRO A 297 9.80 3.15 19.43
CA PRO A 297 10.43 2.04 18.74
C PRO A 297 11.89 2.34 18.41
N LYS A 298 12.75 1.31 18.42
CA LYS A 298 14.18 1.40 18.07
C LYS A 298 14.56 0.37 17.03
N SER A 299 15.15 0.81 15.93
CA SER A 299 15.64 -0.10 14.89
C SER A 299 16.72 -1.00 15.48
N ILE A 300 16.61 -2.30 15.22
CA ILE A 300 17.55 -3.33 15.69
C ILE A 300 18.18 -4.13 14.56
N SER A 301 17.52 -4.21 13.39
CA SER A 301 18.06 -4.84 12.18
C SER A 301 17.30 -4.39 10.93
N THR A 302 17.72 -4.88 9.78
CA THR A 302 17.02 -4.74 8.50
C THR A 302 16.98 -6.07 7.77
N PHE A 303 16.02 -6.26 6.87
CA PHE A 303 15.99 -7.46 6.03
C PHE A 303 17.16 -7.46 5.03
N PRO A 304 17.74 -8.63 4.73
CA PRO A 304 18.75 -8.74 3.68
C PRO A 304 18.12 -8.52 2.30
N PRO A 305 18.85 -7.91 1.34
CA PRO A 305 18.40 -7.91 -0.05
C PRO A 305 18.43 -9.33 -0.64
N PRO A 306 17.62 -9.62 -1.67
CA PRO A 306 17.68 -10.86 -2.43
C PRO A 306 19.10 -11.18 -2.92
N LYS A 307 19.49 -12.46 -2.88
CA LYS A 307 20.83 -12.94 -3.30
C LYS A 307 20.80 -13.87 -4.51
N ASP A 308 19.62 -14.25 -4.97
CA ASP A 308 19.43 -15.21 -6.05
C ASP A 308 19.79 -14.65 -7.44
N ARG A 309 19.75 -13.32 -7.61
CA ARG A 309 20.03 -12.62 -8.87
C ARG A 309 20.42 -11.17 -8.64
N ASP A 310 21.19 -10.59 -9.56
CA ASP A 310 21.36 -9.14 -9.66
C ASP A 310 20.09 -8.50 -10.26
N TYR A 311 19.22 -7.99 -9.39
CA TYR A 311 17.98 -7.34 -9.78
C TYR A 311 18.14 -5.88 -10.21
N HIS A 312 19.27 -5.23 -9.90
CA HIS A 312 19.58 -3.92 -10.49
C HIS A 312 19.85 -4.06 -11.99
N ALA A 313 20.57 -5.11 -12.39
CA ALA A 313 20.83 -5.42 -13.80
C ALA A 313 19.58 -5.84 -14.60
N VAL A 314 18.49 -6.23 -13.93
CA VAL A 314 17.19 -6.48 -14.59
C VAL A 314 16.57 -5.17 -15.11
N GLY A 315 16.88 -4.04 -14.48
CA GLY A 315 16.28 -2.74 -14.79
C GLY A 315 14.90 -2.54 -14.15
N GLY A 316 14.30 -1.38 -14.39
CA GLY A 316 13.06 -0.99 -13.71
C GLY A 316 13.27 -0.68 -12.23
N HIS A 317 12.19 -0.75 -11.44
CA HIS A 317 12.23 -0.63 -9.98
C HIS A 317 12.79 -1.91 -9.35
N PHE A 318 13.70 -1.75 -8.38
CA PHE A 318 14.17 -2.86 -7.54
C PHE A 318 14.35 -2.42 -6.09
N GLY A 319 13.66 -3.12 -5.19
CA GLY A 319 13.71 -2.93 -3.75
C GLY A 319 12.34 -3.23 -3.14
N PRO A 320 12.16 -3.03 -1.82
CA PRO A 320 10.89 -3.24 -1.15
C PRO A 320 9.78 -2.34 -1.70
N HIS A 321 8.53 -2.78 -1.64
CA HIS A 321 7.38 -1.94 -1.94
C HIS A 321 6.29 -2.08 -0.88
N ASN A 322 5.77 -3.29 -0.63
CA ASN A 322 4.65 -3.50 0.30
C ASN A 322 4.80 -4.81 1.10
N ILE A 323 3.96 -4.98 2.12
CA ILE A 323 3.95 -6.13 3.03
C ILE A 323 2.55 -6.62 3.32
N HIS A 324 2.41 -7.91 3.61
CA HIS A 324 1.16 -8.48 4.09
C HIS A 324 0.86 -7.99 5.52
N GLU A 325 -0.28 -7.33 5.72
CA GLU A 325 -0.55 -6.52 6.93
C GLU A 325 -1.24 -7.27 8.11
N ASN A 326 -1.02 -8.59 8.29
CA ASN A 326 -1.57 -9.42 9.38
C ASN A 326 -3.02 -9.09 9.81
N ARG A 327 -3.94 -9.02 8.85
CA ARG A 327 -5.30 -8.57 9.10
C ARG A 327 -6.16 -9.64 9.78
N PRO A 328 -7.20 -9.27 10.55
CA PRO A 328 -8.24 -10.22 10.95
C PRO A 328 -8.84 -10.89 9.72
N GLY A 329 -8.94 -12.22 9.72
CA GLY A 329 -9.45 -12.95 8.55
C GLY A 329 -8.39 -13.56 7.63
N THR A 330 -7.13 -13.12 7.73
CA THR A 330 -6.05 -13.53 6.83
C THR A 330 -5.02 -14.40 7.55
N PHE A 331 -3.93 -14.78 6.87
CA PHE A 331 -2.74 -15.28 7.57
C PHE A 331 -2.24 -14.22 8.56
N GLN A 332 -1.83 -14.64 9.75
CA GLN A 332 -1.26 -13.77 10.78
C GLN A 332 -0.02 -14.46 11.32
N SER A 333 1.12 -13.78 11.25
CA SER A 333 2.37 -14.32 11.77
C SER A 333 3.22 -13.24 12.43
N GLU A 334 3.80 -13.62 13.56
CA GLU A 334 4.76 -12.80 14.31
C GLU A 334 6.21 -13.12 13.91
N THR A 335 6.42 -14.12 13.03
CA THR A 335 7.76 -14.60 12.62
C THR A 335 7.96 -14.65 11.12
N LEU A 336 6.93 -14.89 10.32
CA LEU A 336 7.02 -14.96 8.87
C LEU A 336 6.43 -13.69 8.24
N ILE A 337 7.25 -12.97 7.48
CA ILE A 337 6.88 -11.70 6.86
C ILE A 337 6.94 -11.85 5.34
N PHE A 338 5.79 -11.62 4.70
CA PHE A 338 5.64 -11.64 3.25
C PHE A 338 5.70 -10.22 2.71
N SER A 339 6.55 -9.98 1.73
CA SER A 339 6.76 -8.66 1.14
C SER A 339 6.92 -8.72 -0.37
N THR A 340 6.47 -7.67 -1.06
CA THR A 340 6.78 -7.45 -2.48
C THR A 340 8.08 -6.68 -2.60
N TRP A 341 8.89 -7.10 -3.58
CA TRP A 341 10.19 -6.52 -3.88
C TRP A 341 10.27 -6.11 -5.35
N GLN A 342 9.33 -5.28 -5.83
CA GLN A 342 9.33 -4.73 -7.19
C GLN A 342 9.60 -5.81 -8.26
N ASN A 343 10.66 -5.69 -9.06
CA ASN A 343 11.04 -6.66 -10.08
C ASN A 343 11.54 -8.02 -9.54
N ALA A 344 11.71 -8.14 -8.23
CA ALA A 344 12.15 -9.33 -7.52
C ALA A 344 10.99 -10.13 -6.88
N GLY A 345 9.75 -9.83 -7.23
CA GLY A 345 8.57 -10.63 -6.89
C GLY A 345 8.25 -10.65 -5.38
N VAL A 346 7.67 -11.77 -4.91
CA VAL A 346 7.33 -11.96 -3.49
C VAL A 346 8.48 -12.63 -2.75
N ARG A 347 8.79 -12.09 -1.58
CA ARG A 347 9.81 -12.59 -0.65
C ARG A 347 9.17 -12.94 0.69
N VAL A 348 9.69 -13.99 1.32
CA VAL A 348 9.28 -14.45 2.65
C VAL A 348 10.50 -14.45 3.55
N HIS A 349 10.41 -13.73 4.66
CA HIS A 349 11.48 -13.61 5.64
C HIS A 349 11.04 -14.17 6.98
N ASP A 350 11.88 -15.00 7.60
CA ASP A 350 11.76 -15.43 8.98
C ASP A 350 12.53 -14.44 9.88
N ILE A 351 11.83 -13.91 10.88
CA ILE A 351 12.34 -12.98 11.89
C ILE A 351 12.31 -13.60 13.30
N SER A 352 12.31 -14.92 13.43
CA SER A 352 12.39 -15.64 14.72
C SER A 352 13.57 -15.16 15.56
N ASP A 353 14.72 -14.88 14.93
CA ASP A 353 15.74 -13.97 15.46
C ASP A 353 15.53 -12.57 14.85
N PRO A 354 15.03 -11.58 15.62
CA PRO A 354 14.75 -10.25 15.08
C PRO A 354 16.03 -9.43 14.83
N PHE A 355 17.19 -9.88 15.30
CA PHE A 355 18.49 -9.25 15.00
C PHE A 355 19.09 -9.76 13.69
N HIS A 356 18.63 -10.91 13.18
CA HIS A 356 19.12 -11.52 11.95
C HIS A 356 17.99 -12.09 11.10
N PRO A 357 17.14 -11.24 10.47
CA PRO A 357 16.15 -11.70 9.51
C PRO A 357 16.77 -12.55 8.38
N VAL A 358 16.11 -13.66 8.03
CA VAL A 358 16.58 -14.58 6.98
C VAL A 358 15.50 -14.77 5.92
N GLU A 359 15.85 -14.62 4.64
CA GLU A 359 14.94 -15.00 3.55
C GLU A 359 14.76 -16.52 3.53
N VAL A 360 13.53 -16.99 3.65
CA VAL A 360 13.15 -18.41 3.70
C VAL A 360 12.31 -18.85 2.50
N GLY A 361 11.78 -17.91 1.72
CA GLY A 361 11.06 -18.21 0.49
C GLY A 361 11.09 -17.06 -0.50
N ALA A 362 10.96 -17.39 -1.78
CA ALA A 362 10.87 -16.42 -2.86
C ALA A 362 10.06 -16.99 -4.02
N CYS A 363 9.25 -16.16 -4.66
CA CYS A 363 8.63 -16.45 -5.94
C CYS A 363 8.65 -15.21 -6.83
N VAL A 364 9.27 -15.37 -8.00
CA VAL A 364 9.34 -14.33 -9.03
C VAL A 364 8.53 -14.82 -10.22
N PRO A 365 7.30 -14.30 -10.41
CA PRO A 365 6.50 -14.64 -11.58
C PRO A 365 7.25 -14.36 -12.92
N PRO A 366 6.75 -14.87 -14.06
CA PRO A 366 7.28 -14.44 -15.36
C PRO A 366 7.01 -12.94 -15.58
N PRO A 367 7.86 -12.25 -16.35
CA PRO A 367 7.64 -10.84 -16.73
C PRO A 367 6.31 -10.67 -17.49
N PRO A 368 5.75 -9.44 -17.54
CA PRO A 368 4.48 -9.19 -18.20
C PRO A 368 4.55 -9.55 -19.69
N ALA A 369 3.55 -10.28 -20.19
CA ALA A 369 3.42 -10.61 -21.61
C ALA A 369 3.09 -9.38 -22.48
N ARG A 370 2.50 -8.35 -21.87
CA ARG A 370 2.22 -7.05 -22.49
C ARG A 370 2.35 -5.94 -21.45
N MET A 371 2.77 -4.76 -21.89
CA MET A 371 2.71 -3.56 -21.06
C MET A 371 1.33 -2.90 -21.19
N VAL A 372 0.77 -2.48 -20.06
CA VAL A 372 -0.45 -1.65 -19.99
C VAL A 372 -0.17 -0.29 -19.37
N ASP A 373 0.95 -0.15 -18.67
CA ASP A 373 1.53 1.12 -18.28
C ASP A 373 1.73 2.01 -19.52
N PRO A 374 1.05 3.16 -19.63
CA PRO A 374 1.12 4.03 -20.80
C PRO A 374 2.35 4.94 -20.81
N ARG A 375 3.15 4.94 -19.73
CA ARG A 375 4.28 5.85 -19.60
C ARG A 375 5.40 5.46 -20.58
N PRO A 376 6.12 6.45 -21.14
CA PRO A 376 7.19 6.17 -22.10
C PRO A 376 8.38 5.49 -21.42
N ASN A 377 9.16 4.72 -22.20
CA ASN A 377 10.44 4.14 -21.80
C ASN A 377 10.42 3.19 -20.58
N ARG A 378 9.25 2.62 -20.25
CA ARG A 378 9.16 1.62 -19.18
C ARG A 378 9.73 0.28 -19.61
N ALA A 379 10.56 -0.32 -18.76
CA ALA A 379 11.08 -1.66 -18.98
C ALA A 379 9.97 -2.71 -18.84
N ALA A 380 9.96 -3.71 -19.73
CA ALA A 380 9.02 -4.84 -19.69
C ALA A 380 9.44 -5.88 -18.65
N VAL A 381 9.46 -5.48 -17.39
CA VAL A 381 9.86 -6.29 -16.24
C VAL A 381 8.74 -6.32 -15.21
N LEU A 382 8.84 -7.23 -14.23
CA LEU A 382 7.92 -7.23 -13.10
C LEU A 382 8.01 -5.92 -12.31
N HIS A 383 6.89 -5.54 -11.75
CA HIS A 383 6.68 -4.41 -10.85
C HIS A 383 5.63 -4.87 -9.83
N SER A 384 6.02 -5.80 -8.95
CA SER A 384 5.12 -6.38 -7.95
C SER A 384 4.69 -5.33 -6.93
N ALA A 385 3.39 -5.19 -6.74
CA ALA A 385 2.81 -4.09 -5.99
C ALA A 385 2.42 -4.51 -4.57
N ASP A 386 1.37 -5.32 -4.42
CA ASP A 386 0.83 -5.73 -3.12
C ASP A 386 0.88 -7.25 -2.94
N VAL A 387 0.84 -7.69 -1.69
CA VAL A 387 0.80 -9.10 -1.33
C VAL A 387 -0.24 -9.35 -0.25
N HIS A 388 -1.10 -10.33 -0.50
CA HIS A 388 -2.10 -10.80 0.44
C HIS A 388 -1.90 -12.29 0.68
N VAL A 389 -1.91 -12.73 1.94
CA VAL A 389 -1.79 -14.14 2.30
C VAL A 389 -3.06 -14.59 3.02
N ASP A 390 -3.75 -15.58 2.46
CA ASP A 390 -4.94 -16.13 3.10
C ASP A 390 -4.60 -17.14 4.21
N ARG A 391 -5.60 -17.52 5.00
CA ARG A 391 -5.43 -18.44 6.14
C ARG A 391 -4.93 -19.83 5.77
N ASN A 392 -5.01 -20.22 4.50
CA ASN A 392 -4.57 -21.52 4.01
C ASN A 392 -3.12 -21.47 3.48
N GLY A 393 -2.46 -20.30 3.54
CA GLY A 393 -1.10 -20.13 3.05
C GLY A 393 -1.02 -19.89 1.54
N LEU A 394 -2.14 -19.62 0.87
CA LEU A 394 -2.10 -19.11 -0.50
C LEU A 394 -1.69 -17.64 -0.47
N VAL A 395 -0.75 -17.32 -1.36
CA VAL A 395 -0.15 -16.00 -1.49
C VAL A 395 -0.61 -15.42 -2.81
N TYR A 396 -1.19 -14.23 -2.75
CA TYR A 396 -1.71 -13.52 -3.90
C TYR A 396 -0.91 -12.23 -4.06
N ALA A 397 -0.43 -11.94 -5.27
CA ALA A 397 0.32 -10.72 -5.52
C ALA A 397 -0.08 -10.05 -6.83
N THR A 398 -0.21 -8.73 -6.77
CA THR A 398 -0.51 -7.88 -7.93
C THR A 398 0.78 -7.36 -8.55
N ASP A 399 0.68 -6.96 -9.81
CA ASP A 399 1.75 -6.32 -10.57
C ASP A 399 1.17 -5.18 -11.41
N PHE A 400 1.96 -4.14 -11.70
CA PHE A 400 1.51 -3.02 -12.52
C PHE A 400 1.18 -3.41 -13.97
N ASN A 401 1.65 -4.56 -14.44
CA ASN A 401 1.47 -5.03 -15.82
C ASN A 401 1.24 -6.56 -15.97
N ALA A 402 1.58 -7.37 -14.96
CA ALA A 402 1.58 -8.84 -15.05
C ALA A 402 0.37 -9.53 -14.37
N GLY A 403 -0.63 -8.76 -13.94
CA GLY A 403 -1.88 -9.26 -13.41
C GLY A 403 -1.82 -9.72 -11.96
N LEU A 404 -2.70 -10.67 -11.61
CA LEU A 404 -2.75 -11.30 -10.29
C LEU A 404 -2.06 -12.66 -10.35
N SER A 405 -0.99 -12.82 -9.60
CA SER A 405 -0.31 -14.10 -9.41
C SER A 405 -0.86 -14.82 -8.17
N VAL A 406 -1.19 -16.10 -8.31
CA VAL A 406 -1.57 -16.97 -7.19
C VAL A 406 -0.45 -17.96 -6.95
N MET A 407 0.04 -17.98 -5.71
CA MET A 407 1.19 -18.74 -5.28
C MET A 407 0.85 -19.50 -3.99
N GLU A 408 1.72 -20.42 -3.63
CA GLU A 408 1.65 -21.19 -2.40
C GLU A 408 3.03 -21.16 -1.74
N TYR A 409 3.03 -20.93 -0.42
CA TYR A 409 4.23 -21.07 0.39
C TYR A 409 4.36 -22.52 0.88
N LEU A 410 5.55 -23.11 0.71
CA LEU A 410 5.77 -24.55 0.92
C LEU A 410 6.56 -24.89 2.20
N GLY A 411 6.90 -23.91 3.06
CA GLY A 411 7.79 -24.12 4.22
C GLY A 411 7.52 -23.28 5.44
#